data_AF-A0A7S2KPS5-F1
#
_entry.id   AF-A0A7S2KPS5-F1
#
_cell.length_a   1.000
_cell.length_b   1.000
_cell.length_c   1.000
_cell.angle_alpha   90.00
_cell.angle_beta   90.00
_cell.angle_gamma   90.00
#
_symmetry.space_group_name_H-M   'P 1'
#
loop_
_entity.id
_entity.type
_entity.pdbx_description
1 polymer ?
#
loop_
_entity_poly.entity_id
_entity_poly.type
_entity_poly.pdbx_seq_one_letter_code
_entity_poly.pdbx_strand_id
1 'polypeptide(L)'
;VKTLISVDPKKAPWEQETPLHNRWHPDIPPVASVKEGEKFRVECVDWTGGQIKNNDSSDDVKNVDLSQVHYLSGPITVEGAQPGDLLKVEFLNLGALDDDEWGFTGTFAKENGGGFLTD
;
A
#
# COMPACT_ATOMS: atom_id res chain seq x y z
N VAL A 1 3.57 -16.23 -12.13
CA VAL A 1 4.37 -14.98 -12.11
C VAL A 1 5.07 -14.91 -10.76
N LYS A 2 6.31 -14.44 -10.70
CA LYS A 2 7.06 -14.28 -9.43
C LYS A 2 6.43 -13.17 -8.59
N THR A 3 6.19 -13.42 -7.30
CA THR A 3 5.89 -12.38 -6.32
C THR A 3 7.20 -11.69 -5.93
N LEU A 4 7.32 -10.40 -6.24
CA LEU A 4 8.51 -9.59 -6.01
C LEU A 4 8.54 -9.01 -4.60
N ILE A 5 7.38 -8.56 -4.12
CA ILE A 5 7.14 -8.06 -2.77
C ILE A 5 5.94 -8.84 -2.25
N SER A 6 6.12 -9.55 -1.14
CA SER A 6 5.05 -10.24 -0.44
C SER A 6 4.75 -9.54 0.88
N VAL A 7 3.50 -9.60 1.32
CA VAL A 7 3.07 -9.02 2.61
C VAL A 7 2.28 -10.05 3.41
N ASP A 8 2.36 -9.93 4.73
CA ASP A 8 1.49 -10.65 5.66
C ASP A 8 0.46 -9.67 6.24
N PRO A 9 -0.84 -9.78 5.89
CA PRO A 9 -1.86 -8.85 6.37
C PRO A 9 -2.08 -8.91 7.89
N LYS A 10 -1.52 -9.92 8.58
CA LYS A 10 -1.60 -10.06 10.04
C LYS A 10 -0.48 -9.30 10.77
N LYS A 11 0.50 -8.76 10.04
CA LYS A 11 1.64 -8.01 10.59
C LYS A 11 1.47 -6.52 10.35
N ALA A 12 1.99 -5.72 11.27
CA ALA A 12 2.07 -4.29 11.04
C ALA A 12 2.99 -3.98 9.83
N PRO A 13 2.81 -2.85 9.14
CA PRO A 13 3.63 -2.49 7.98
C PRO A 13 5.15 -2.44 8.23
N TRP A 14 5.58 -2.09 9.44
CA TRP A 14 6.99 -2.06 9.85
C TRP A 14 7.53 -3.42 10.32
N GLU A 15 6.69 -4.46 10.37
CA GLU A 15 7.04 -5.84 10.73
C GLU A 15 7.10 -6.76 9.49
N GLN A 16 6.83 -6.21 8.30
CA GLN A 16 6.91 -6.92 7.04
C GLN A 16 8.36 -7.33 6.75
N GLU A 17 8.56 -8.48 6.10
CA GLU A 17 9.90 -8.95 5.73
C GLU A 17 10.58 -7.98 4.75
N THR A 18 9.82 -7.50 3.77
CA THR A 18 10.23 -6.41 2.89
C THR A 18 9.74 -5.09 3.48
N PRO A 19 10.63 -4.13 3.81
CA PRO A 19 10.21 -2.84 4.34
C PRO A 19 9.21 -2.13 3.42
N LEU A 20 8.13 -1.63 3.99
CA LEU A 20 7.20 -0.73 3.31
C LEU A 20 7.58 0.73 3.61
N HIS A 21 7.14 1.66 2.75
CA HIS A 21 7.32 3.09 3.01
C HIS A 21 5.99 3.83 2.98
N ASN A 22 5.88 4.92 3.74
CA ASN A 22 4.68 5.77 3.77
C ASN A 22 5.00 7.25 3.53
N ARG A 23 6.20 7.55 3.07
CA ARG A 23 6.67 8.88 2.68
C ARG A 23 7.37 8.80 1.34
N TRP A 24 7.39 9.92 0.63
CA TRP A 24 8.15 10.08 -0.60
C TRP A 24 9.44 10.81 -0.28
N HIS A 25 10.57 10.16 -0.53
CA HIS A 25 11.89 10.76 -0.39
C HIS A 25 12.86 10.07 -1.36
N PRO A 26 13.71 10.82 -2.08
CA PRO A 26 14.63 10.24 -3.06
C PRO A 26 15.65 9.26 -2.45
N ASP A 27 15.95 9.43 -1.16
CA ASP A 27 16.93 8.58 -0.45
C ASP A 27 16.33 7.29 0.13
N ILE A 28 15.04 7.00 -0.10
CA ILE A 28 14.48 5.71 0.31
C ILE A 28 15.12 4.63 -0.57
N PRO A 29 15.84 3.65 0.01
CA PRO A 29 16.49 2.62 -0.77
C PRO A 29 15.45 1.74 -1.47
N PRO A 30 15.71 1.29 -2.71
CA PRO A 30 14.84 0.34 -3.38
C PRO A 30 14.86 -1.00 -2.65
N VAL A 31 13.71 -1.66 -2.59
CA VAL A 31 13.55 -2.97 -1.95
C VAL A 31 13.64 -4.13 -2.95
N ALA A 32 13.57 -3.81 -4.25
CA ALA A 32 13.70 -4.77 -5.34
C ALA A 32 14.23 -4.10 -6.62
N SER A 33 14.76 -4.91 -7.54
CA SER A 33 15.19 -4.49 -8.87
C SER A 33 14.62 -5.42 -9.94
N VAL A 34 14.21 -4.85 -11.07
CA VAL A 34 13.64 -5.57 -12.22
C VAL A 34 14.20 -5.04 -13.53
N LYS A 35 14.08 -5.84 -14.59
CA LYS A 35 14.41 -5.41 -15.96
C LYS A 35 13.19 -4.87 -16.70
N GLU A 36 13.44 -4.04 -17.72
CA GLU A 36 12.39 -3.63 -18.64
C GLU A 36 11.67 -4.86 -19.23
N GLY A 37 10.33 -4.83 -19.23
CA GLY A 37 9.49 -5.92 -19.73
C GLY A 37 9.30 -7.10 -18.79
N GLU A 38 9.95 -7.12 -17.61
CA GLU A 38 9.76 -8.16 -16.60
C GLU A 38 8.33 -8.12 -16.02
N LYS A 39 7.72 -9.30 -15.87
CA LYS A 39 6.38 -9.47 -15.30
C LYS A 39 6.47 -10.03 -13.89
N PHE A 40 5.94 -9.29 -12.93
CA PHE A 40 5.98 -9.64 -11.52
C PHE A 40 4.65 -9.32 -10.82
N ARG A 41 4.46 -9.88 -9.62
CA ARG A 41 3.36 -9.56 -8.71
C ARG A 41 3.91 -8.75 -7.54
N VAL A 42 3.15 -7.74 -7.12
CA VAL A 42 3.40 -6.95 -5.90
C VAL A 42 2.18 -7.15 -5.02
N GLU A 43 2.40 -7.55 -3.77
CA GLU A 43 1.37 -7.58 -2.75
C GLU A 43 1.42 -6.28 -1.94
N CYS A 44 0.26 -5.84 -1.46
CA CYS A 44 0.08 -4.58 -0.75
C CYS A 44 -0.77 -4.84 0.49
N VAL A 45 -0.43 -4.16 1.59
CA VAL A 45 -1.35 -4.00 2.72
C VAL A 45 -2.40 -2.94 2.37
N ASP A 46 -3.52 -2.91 3.09
CA ASP A 46 -4.45 -1.79 2.96
C ASP A 46 -3.75 -0.47 3.37
N TRP A 47 -4.24 0.65 2.85
CA TRP A 47 -3.60 1.95 3.02
C TRP A 47 -3.39 2.39 4.48
N THR A 48 -4.20 1.88 5.41
CA THR A 48 -4.08 2.18 6.84
C THR A 48 -3.06 1.29 7.55
N GLY A 49 -2.62 0.21 6.91
CA GLY A 49 -1.73 -0.78 7.52
C GLY A 49 -2.44 -1.66 8.55
N GLY A 50 -3.70 -1.99 8.30
CA GLY A 50 -4.51 -2.85 9.15
C GLY A 50 -5.13 -2.16 10.36
N GLN A 51 -5.24 -0.82 10.38
CA GLN A 51 -5.89 -0.12 11.49
C GLN A 51 -7.40 -0.40 11.54
N ILE A 52 -8.03 -0.52 10.37
CA ILE A 52 -9.45 -0.84 10.23
C ILE A 52 -9.66 -2.36 10.29
N LYS A 53 -10.69 -2.80 11.00
CA LYS A 53 -10.96 -4.21 11.27
C LYS A 53 -12.30 -4.62 10.67
N ASN A 54 -12.41 -5.91 10.33
CA ASN A 54 -13.66 -6.50 9.88
C ASN A 54 -14.58 -6.76 11.08
N ASN A 55 -15.29 -5.73 11.53
CA ASN A 55 -16.25 -5.80 12.63
C ASN A 55 -17.40 -4.79 12.43
N ASP A 56 -18.39 -4.84 13.32
CA ASP A 56 -19.61 -4.02 13.23
C ASP A 56 -19.54 -2.69 14.02
N SER A 57 -18.34 -2.17 14.29
CA SER A 57 -18.11 -0.89 14.96
C SER A 57 -17.35 0.08 14.06
N SER A 58 -17.78 1.35 14.03
CA SER A 58 -17.09 2.41 13.30
C SER A 58 -15.98 3.10 14.12
N ASP A 59 -15.69 2.61 15.32
CA ASP A 59 -14.74 3.26 16.23
C ASP A 59 -13.30 3.25 15.67
N ASP A 60 -12.93 2.24 14.89
CA ASP A 60 -11.62 2.20 14.21
C ASP A 60 -11.51 3.27 13.11
N VAL A 61 -12.56 3.47 12.30
CA VAL A 61 -12.63 4.56 11.31
C VAL A 61 -12.59 5.93 11.99
N LYS A 62 -13.30 6.08 13.12
CA LYS A 62 -13.32 7.34 13.88
C LYS A 62 -11.93 7.70 14.44
N ASN A 63 -11.18 6.70 14.90
CA ASN A 63 -9.94 6.90 15.66
C ASN A 63 -8.67 6.54 14.87
N VAL A 64 -8.78 6.24 13.57
CA VAL A 64 -7.63 5.92 12.71
C VAL A 64 -6.59 7.04 12.75
N ASP A 65 -5.31 6.67 12.81
CA ASP A 65 -4.19 7.60 12.73
C ASP A 65 -3.86 7.89 11.27
N LEU A 66 -4.42 8.98 10.76
CA LEU A 66 -4.21 9.47 9.39
C LEU A 66 -2.79 10.00 9.15
N SER A 67 -1.93 10.09 10.17
CA SER A 67 -0.52 10.44 9.95
C SER A 67 0.29 9.27 9.38
N GLN A 68 -0.19 8.03 9.53
CA GLN A 68 0.55 6.83 9.10
C GLN A 68 0.35 6.48 7.62
N VAL A 69 -0.75 6.93 7.01
CA VAL A 69 -1.12 6.55 5.64
C VAL A 69 -0.24 7.23 4.58
N HIS A 70 -0.05 6.68 3.38
CA HIS A 70 -0.45 5.35 2.90
C HIS A 70 0.77 4.43 2.90
N TYR A 71 0.62 3.17 3.29
CA TYR A 71 1.72 2.19 3.16
C TYR A 71 1.84 1.68 1.72
N LEU A 72 3.04 1.81 1.16
CA LEU A 72 3.36 1.50 -0.23
C LEU A 72 4.41 0.41 -0.31
N SER A 73 4.18 -0.56 -1.20
CA SER A 73 5.12 -1.63 -1.55
C SER A 73 6.11 -1.13 -2.61
N GLY A 74 7.35 -0.91 -2.19
CA GLY A 74 8.42 -0.36 -3.02
C GLY A 74 9.44 0.40 -2.18
N PRO A 75 10.30 1.24 -2.80
CA PRO A 75 10.42 1.47 -4.25
C PRO A 75 11.00 0.27 -5.00
N ILE A 76 10.65 0.13 -6.28
CA ILE A 76 11.21 -0.89 -7.19
C ILE A 76 12.09 -0.18 -8.22
N THR A 77 13.36 -0.55 -8.28
CA THR A 77 14.28 -0.06 -9.32
C THR A 77 14.02 -0.78 -10.63
N VAL A 78 13.97 -0.02 -11.73
CA VAL A 78 14.01 -0.56 -13.09
C VAL A 78 15.39 -0.33 -13.66
N GLU A 79 16.09 -1.40 -14.02
CA GLU A 79 17.45 -1.33 -14.56
C GLU A 79 17.52 -0.42 -15.79
N GLY A 80 18.41 0.57 -15.75
CA GLY A 80 18.65 1.51 -16.85
C GLY A 80 17.78 2.77 -16.88
N ALA A 81 16.68 2.83 -16.10
CA ALA A 81 15.81 4.01 -16.09
C ALA A 81 16.54 5.28 -15.59
N GLN A 82 16.38 6.40 -16.29
CA GLN A 82 17.03 7.68 -16.00
C GLN A 82 16.01 8.84 -15.83
N PRO A 83 16.40 9.95 -15.18
CA PRO A 83 15.58 11.16 -15.13
C PRO A 83 15.21 11.65 -16.54
N GLY A 84 13.92 11.86 -16.78
CA GLY A 84 13.38 12.28 -18.08
C GLY A 84 12.76 11.15 -18.90
N ASP A 85 13.01 9.88 -18.54
CA ASP A 85 12.33 8.74 -19.15
C ASP A 85 10.85 8.66 -18.71
N LEU A 86 10.05 7.93 -19.49
CA LEU A 86 8.70 7.54 -19.12
C LEU A 86 8.68 6.09 -18.65
N LEU A 87 8.19 5.85 -17.43
CA LEU A 87 7.91 4.51 -16.95
C LEU A 87 6.50 4.09 -17.38
N LYS A 88 6.39 3.22 -18.39
CA LYS A 88 5.12 2.59 -18.75
C LYS A 88 4.87 1.38 -17.86
N VAL A 89 3.78 1.42 -17.09
CA VAL A 89 3.31 0.29 -16.27
C VAL A 89 2.05 -0.31 -16.90
N GLU A 90 2.04 -1.62 -17.09
CA GLU A 90 0.86 -2.37 -17.56
C GLU A 90 0.33 -3.24 -16.41
N PHE A 91 -0.89 -2.94 -15.95
CA PHE A 91 -1.57 -3.76 -14.95
C PHE A 91 -2.22 -4.97 -15.63
N LEU A 92 -1.59 -6.13 -15.51
CA LEU A 92 -2.07 -7.37 -16.14
C LEU A 92 -3.24 -8.00 -15.38
N ASN A 93 -3.30 -7.83 -14.06
CA ASN A 93 -4.38 -8.29 -13.21
C ASN A 93 -4.35 -7.53 -11.86
N LEU A 94 -5.47 -7.54 -11.14
CA LEU A 94 -5.61 -6.99 -9.79
C LEU A 94 -6.61 -7.84 -9.00
N GLY A 95 -6.37 -8.07 -7.72
CA GLY A 95 -7.26 -8.81 -6.84
C GLY A 95 -6.91 -8.64 -5.37
N ALA A 96 -7.79 -9.12 -4.50
CA ALA A 96 -7.52 -9.23 -3.07
C ALA A 96 -6.46 -10.31 -2.81
N LEU A 97 -5.91 -10.32 -1.59
CA LEU A 97 -5.07 -11.42 -1.14
C LEU A 97 -5.95 -12.63 -0.81
N ASP A 98 -5.45 -13.82 -1.13
CA ASP A 98 -6.12 -15.07 -0.75
C ASP A 98 -6.26 -15.11 0.78
N ASP A 99 -7.42 -15.58 1.28
CA ASP A 99 -7.77 -15.62 2.70
C ASP A 99 -7.93 -14.24 3.40
N ASP A 100 -7.85 -13.12 2.67
CA ASP A 100 -8.11 -11.75 3.16
C ASP A 100 -9.04 -10.97 2.19
N GLU A 101 -10.06 -11.66 1.68
CA GLU A 101 -10.96 -11.20 0.60
C GLU A 101 -12.09 -10.29 1.11
N TRP A 102 -11.74 -9.24 1.84
CA TRP A 102 -12.69 -8.22 2.28
C TRP A 102 -12.08 -6.81 2.13
N GLY A 103 -12.94 -5.80 2.26
CA GLY A 103 -12.53 -4.40 2.25
C GLY A 103 -13.53 -3.56 3.00
N PHE A 104 -13.23 -2.28 3.18
CA PHE A 104 -14.07 -1.36 3.92
C PHE A 104 -14.33 -0.06 3.15
N THR A 105 -15.43 0.58 3.51
CA THR A 105 -15.72 1.97 3.17
C THR A 105 -16.13 2.68 4.45
N GLY A 106 -15.82 3.96 4.58
CA GLY A 106 -16.14 4.73 5.77
C GLY A 106 -16.16 6.22 5.51
N THR A 107 -16.84 6.94 6.38
CA THR A 107 -16.82 8.40 6.45
C THR A 107 -16.05 8.79 7.70
N PHE A 108 -14.98 9.56 7.54
CA PHE A 108 -14.23 10.03 8.69
C PHE A 108 -15.04 11.03 9.52
N ALA A 109 -14.75 11.06 10.82
CA ALA A 109 -15.23 12.12 11.69
C ALA A 109 -14.71 13.47 11.20
N LYS A 110 -15.51 14.53 11.36
CA LYS A 110 -15.14 15.90 10.99
C LYS A 110 -13.83 16.34 11.64
N GLU A 111 -13.62 15.92 12.89
CA GLU A 111 -12.44 16.23 13.70
C GLU A 111 -11.21 15.37 13.34
N ASN A 112 -11.38 14.30 12.54
CA ASN A 112 -10.32 13.36 12.18
C ASN A 112 -10.34 13.03 10.68
N GLY A 113 -10.17 14.05 9.84
CA GLY A 113 -10.02 13.92 8.38
C GLY A 113 -11.18 14.49 7.58
N GLY A 114 -12.42 14.31 8.05
CA GLY A 114 -13.63 14.78 7.37
C GLY A 114 -13.88 14.12 6.01
N GLY A 115 -14.66 14.78 5.16
CA GLY A 115 -15.04 14.29 3.84
C GLY A 115 -15.88 15.30 3.08
N PHE A 116 -16.30 14.94 1.87
CA PHE A 116 -17.01 15.87 0.97
C PHE A 116 -18.33 16.42 1.56
N LEU A 117 -19.05 15.61 2.34
CA LEU A 117 -20.35 15.96 2.95
C LEU A 117 -20.28 15.92 4.49
N THR A 118 -19.21 16.45 5.09
CA THR A 118 -18.96 16.33 6.55
C THR A 118 -19.64 17.41 7.41
N ASP A 119 -20.36 18.34 6.78
CA ASP A 119 -21.06 19.47 7.40
C ASP A 119 -22.55 19.17 7.64
#